data_AF-A0A1H8MTZ8-F1
#
_entry.id   AF-A0A1H8MTZ8-F1
#
_cell.length_a   1.000
_cell.length_b   1.000
_cell.length_c   1.000
_cell.angle_alpha   90.00
_cell.angle_beta   90.00
_cell.angle_gamma   90.00
#
_symmetry.space_group_name_H-M   'P 1'
#
loop_
_entity.id
_entity.type
_entity.pdbx_description
1 polymer ?
#
loop_
_entity_poly.entity_id
_entity_poly.type
_entity_poly.pdbx_seq_one_letter_code
_entity_poly.pdbx_strand_id
1 'polypeptide(L)'
;MKPFVFTLMPFDKSYDNIYQLGIKATCEKLETYCERVDEQIYQESIYARIVNQIAKADIVIGDMSDQNPNVFFEIGYANALEKKIIYLTSKSTDIPFDLKHFRHIIYDKNDISQLKQRLEKDLVFYLDNLGKSADELKFGLNLYILGQLLAEEQVTEIFLAKNVDQIPLTIENISGKVIPEESMQISLHGNLKDHFPNLQEPLKRVFVDSKMNVGFSVNNLTPHFNEAHETYILCKIPQTNIDDITLHLSIYTNNGKRNYTINFKVKNA
;
A
#
# COMPACT_ATOMS: atom_id res chain seq x y z
N MET A 1 -9.55 -7.28 -16.91
CA MET A 1 -10.56 -6.19 -16.90
C MET A 1 -9.81 -4.89 -16.63
N LYS A 2 -10.16 -3.77 -17.29
CA LYS A 2 -9.48 -2.49 -17.02
C LYS A 2 -9.86 -2.01 -15.61
N PRO A 3 -8.93 -1.47 -14.81
CA PRO A 3 -9.26 -0.85 -13.53
C PRO A 3 -10.30 0.26 -13.70
N PHE A 4 -11.28 0.30 -12.81
CA PHE A 4 -12.37 1.26 -12.84
C PHE A 4 -12.05 2.48 -11.95
N VAL A 5 -12.00 3.65 -12.58
CA VAL A 5 -11.85 4.96 -11.93
C VAL A 5 -13.18 5.70 -11.96
N PHE A 6 -13.69 6.09 -10.80
CA PHE A 6 -14.93 6.87 -10.72
C PHE A 6 -14.66 8.29 -10.27
N THR A 7 -15.19 9.27 -11.01
CA THR A 7 -14.95 10.70 -10.76
C THR A 7 -16.16 11.34 -10.08
N LEU A 8 -15.94 11.86 -8.88
CA LEU A 8 -16.86 12.65 -8.09
C LEU A 8 -16.46 14.12 -8.22
N MET A 9 -17.27 14.93 -8.89
CA MET A 9 -16.94 16.33 -9.14
C MET A 9 -18.20 17.16 -9.42
N PRO A 10 -18.13 18.50 -9.32
CA PRO A 10 -19.25 19.35 -9.73
C PRO A 10 -19.63 19.13 -11.20
N PHE A 11 -20.94 19.09 -11.49
CA PHE A 11 -21.49 18.91 -12.85
C PHE A 11 -21.62 20.20 -13.66
N ASP A 12 -21.15 21.32 -13.13
CA ASP A 12 -21.20 22.58 -13.87
C ASP A 12 -20.30 22.52 -15.11
N LYS A 13 -20.74 23.12 -16.22
CA LYS A 13 -20.02 23.09 -17.51
C LYS A 13 -18.59 23.62 -17.41
N SER A 14 -18.30 24.50 -16.46
CA SER A 14 -16.94 24.99 -16.20
C SER A 14 -15.94 23.87 -15.87
N TYR A 15 -16.43 22.69 -15.47
CA TYR A 15 -15.63 21.52 -15.15
C TYR A 15 -15.48 20.53 -16.31
N ASP A 16 -16.15 20.72 -17.45
CA ASP A 16 -16.10 19.76 -18.55
C ASP A 16 -14.69 19.61 -19.12
N ASN A 17 -13.93 20.70 -19.24
CA ASN A 17 -12.53 20.64 -19.68
C ASN A 17 -11.62 19.97 -18.64
N ILE A 18 -11.86 20.23 -17.35
CA ILE A 18 -11.12 19.59 -16.26
C ILE A 18 -11.33 18.09 -16.30
N TYR A 19 -12.57 17.66 -16.51
CA TYR A 19 -12.93 16.27 -16.63
C TYR A 19 -12.40 15.64 -17.90
N GLN A 20 -12.83 16.09 -19.08
CA GLN A 20 -12.52 15.45 -20.36
C GLN A 20 -11.04 15.52 -20.69
N LEU A 21 -10.45 16.72 -20.61
CA LEU A 21 -9.06 16.92 -21.02
C LEU A 21 -8.08 16.63 -19.89
N GLY A 22 -8.44 16.84 -18.63
CA GLY A 22 -7.58 16.60 -17.49
C GLY A 22 -7.70 15.15 -17.00
N ILE A 23 -8.82 14.83 -16.37
CA ILE A 23 -9.02 13.58 -15.63
C ILE A 23 -9.14 12.38 -16.58
N LYS A 24 -10.13 12.40 -17.48
CA LYS A 24 -10.47 11.30 -18.38
C LYS A 24 -9.34 10.98 -19.35
N ALA A 25 -8.76 11.99 -20.00
CA ALA A 25 -7.60 11.79 -20.88
C ALA A 25 -6.39 11.16 -20.14
N THR A 26 -6.16 11.51 -18.87
CA THR A 26 -5.08 10.92 -18.08
C THR A 26 -5.39 9.46 -17.73
N CYS A 27 -6.63 9.15 -17.38
CA CYS A 27 -7.09 7.78 -17.14
C CYS A 27 -6.99 6.90 -18.39
N GLU A 28 -7.44 7.40 -19.54
CA GLU A 28 -7.38 6.70 -20.82
C GLU A 28 -5.94 6.42 -21.26
N LYS A 29 -5.02 7.36 -21.03
CA LYS A 29 -3.58 7.18 -21.26
C LYS A 29 -3.00 6.01 -20.45
N LEU A 30 -3.53 5.77 -19.25
CA LEU A 30 -3.13 4.69 -18.34
C LEU A 30 -3.98 3.42 -18.51
N GLU A 31 -4.73 3.32 -19.62
CA GLU A 31 -5.56 2.18 -19.98
C GLU A 31 -6.65 1.81 -18.94
N THR A 32 -7.11 2.78 -18.13
CA THR A 32 -8.20 2.57 -17.17
C THR A 32 -9.56 2.89 -17.78
N TYR A 33 -10.63 2.40 -17.16
CA TYR A 33 -12.00 2.82 -17.48
C TYR A 33 -12.41 3.93 -16.53
N CYS A 34 -12.66 5.14 -17.04
CA CYS A 34 -12.99 6.31 -16.22
C CYS A 34 -14.41 6.80 -16.52
N GLU A 35 -15.22 7.02 -15.48
CA GLU A 35 -16.62 7.44 -15.61
C GLU A 35 -16.94 8.58 -14.64
N ARG A 36 -17.74 9.54 -15.11
CA ARG A 36 -18.50 10.52 -14.30
C ARG A 36 -19.97 10.15 -14.43
N VAL A 37 -20.76 10.31 -13.35
CA VAL A 37 -22.13 9.77 -13.30
C VAL A 37 -23.04 10.23 -14.44
N ASP A 38 -22.83 11.43 -14.98
CA ASP A 38 -23.64 12.04 -16.03
C ASP A 38 -23.31 11.55 -17.46
N GLU A 39 -22.31 10.69 -17.65
CA GLU A 39 -21.95 10.16 -18.97
C GLU A 39 -22.88 9.04 -19.48
N GLN A 40 -23.65 8.40 -18.60
CA GLN A 40 -24.53 7.28 -18.96
C GLN A 40 -26.00 7.58 -18.68
N ILE A 41 -26.87 7.10 -19.56
CA ILE A 41 -28.31 7.07 -19.32
C ILE A 41 -28.62 5.82 -18.48
N TYR A 42 -29.26 6.01 -17.34
CA TYR A 42 -29.65 4.93 -16.43
C TYR A 42 -31.11 5.09 -15.98
N GLN A 43 -31.74 3.96 -15.64
CA GLN A 43 -33.14 3.92 -15.18
C GLN A 43 -33.27 4.08 -13.66
N GLU A 44 -32.21 3.81 -12.91
CA GLU A 44 -32.16 3.94 -11.45
C GLU A 44 -32.04 5.40 -10.99
N SER A 45 -32.15 5.67 -9.68
CA SER A 45 -31.91 7.03 -9.19
C SER A 45 -30.43 7.40 -9.33
N ILE A 46 -30.13 8.67 -9.59
CA ILE A 46 -28.74 9.17 -9.65
C ILE A 46 -27.96 8.80 -8.38
N TYR A 47 -28.63 8.87 -7.23
CA TYR A 47 -28.07 8.51 -5.95
C TYR A 47 -27.67 7.03 -5.89
N ALA A 48 -28.59 6.11 -6.25
CA ALA A 48 -28.31 4.68 -6.26
C ALA A 48 -27.15 4.35 -7.21
N ARG A 49 -27.10 5.01 -8.38
CA ARG A 49 -26.01 4.87 -9.34
C ARG A 49 -24.67 5.28 -8.72
N ILE A 50 -24.59 6.47 -8.13
CA ILE A 50 -23.34 6.99 -7.52
C ILE A 50 -22.84 6.05 -6.44
N VAL A 51 -23.72 5.63 -5.53
CA VAL A 51 -23.38 4.68 -4.46
C VAL A 51 -22.84 3.36 -5.03
N ASN A 52 -23.52 2.81 -6.04
CA ASN A 52 -23.09 1.58 -6.70
C ASN A 52 -21.74 1.73 -7.42
N GLN A 53 -21.52 2.87 -8.10
CA GLN A 53 -20.27 3.12 -8.84
C GLN A 53 -19.10 3.36 -7.89
N ILE A 54 -19.29 4.11 -6.79
CA ILE A 54 -18.28 4.24 -5.74
C ILE A 54 -17.91 2.87 -5.18
N ALA A 55 -18.90 2.02 -4.87
CA ALA A 55 -18.66 0.69 -4.33
C ALA A 55 -17.89 -0.22 -5.30
N LYS A 56 -18.08 -0.06 -6.61
CA LYS A 56 -17.39 -0.83 -7.66
C LYS A 56 -16.04 -0.25 -8.07
N ALA A 57 -15.78 1.03 -7.81
CA ALA A 57 -14.56 1.70 -8.22
C ALA A 57 -13.33 1.08 -7.53
N ASP A 58 -12.28 0.88 -8.33
CA ASP A 58 -10.94 0.52 -7.84
C ASP A 58 -10.25 1.77 -7.27
N ILE A 59 -10.46 2.92 -7.91
CA ILE A 59 -9.94 4.23 -7.52
C ILE A 59 -11.05 5.27 -7.66
N VAL A 60 -11.16 6.19 -6.70
CA VAL A 60 -12.07 7.33 -6.75
C VAL A 60 -11.25 8.62 -6.91
N ILE A 61 -11.68 9.49 -7.83
CA ILE A 61 -11.16 10.85 -7.94
C ILE A 61 -12.23 11.79 -7.40
N GLY A 62 -11.91 12.55 -6.35
CA GLY A 62 -12.84 13.47 -5.71
C GLY A 62 -12.39 14.92 -5.85
N ASP A 63 -13.13 15.73 -6.61
CA ASP A 63 -12.86 17.16 -6.78
C ASP A 63 -13.76 18.01 -5.87
N MET A 64 -13.17 18.58 -4.83
CA MET A 64 -13.87 19.39 -3.82
C MET A 64 -13.88 20.89 -4.11
N SER A 65 -13.51 21.29 -5.33
CA SER A 65 -13.53 22.69 -5.75
C SER A 65 -14.91 23.33 -5.53
N ASP A 66 -14.90 24.61 -5.15
CA ASP A 66 -16.09 25.41 -4.86
C ASP A 66 -16.98 24.83 -3.74
N GLN A 67 -16.45 23.90 -2.94
CA GLN A 67 -17.09 23.33 -1.75
C GLN A 67 -18.48 22.69 -2.02
N ASN A 68 -18.60 21.93 -3.11
CA ASN A 68 -19.85 21.28 -3.45
C ASN A 68 -20.29 20.26 -2.37
N PRO A 69 -21.44 20.45 -1.70
CA PRO A 69 -21.87 19.60 -0.59
C PRO A 69 -22.18 18.16 -1.02
N ASN A 70 -22.63 17.95 -2.26
CA ASN A 70 -22.90 16.61 -2.77
C ASN A 70 -21.59 15.83 -2.92
N VAL A 71 -20.55 16.46 -3.47
CA VAL A 71 -19.25 15.81 -3.64
C VAL A 71 -18.62 15.48 -2.28
N PHE A 72 -18.77 16.34 -1.26
CA PHE A 72 -18.32 16.00 0.09
C PHE A 72 -19.05 14.78 0.68
N PHE A 73 -20.36 14.67 0.47
CA PHE A 73 -21.13 13.51 0.91
C PHE A 73 -20.63 12.23 0.24
N GLU A 74 -20.39 12.27 -1.08
CA GLU A 74 -19.90 11.15 -1.87
C GLU A 74 -18.48 10.73 -1.48
N ILE A 75 -17.58 11.70 -1.24
CA ILE A 75 -16.24 11.46 -0.69
C ILE A 75 -16.33 10.84 0.70
N GLY A 76 -17.23 11.31 1.56
CA GLY A 76 -17.48 10.73 2.87
C GLY A 76 -17.89 9.27 2.78
N TYR A 77 -18.78 8.94 1.84
CA TYR A 77 -19.19 7.56 1.58
C TYR A 77 -18.02 6.70 1.03
N ALA A 78 -17.23 7.22 0.10
CA ALA A 78 -16.05 6.54 -0.42
C ALA A 78 -15.00 6.26 0.67
N ASN A 79 -14.80 7.21 1.60
CA ASN A 79 -13.95 7.02 2.78
C ASN A 79 -14.47 5.91 3.70
N ALA A 80 -15.79 5.85 3.93
CA ALA A 80 -16.41 4.81 4.75
C ALA A 80 -16.25 3.41 4.16
N LEU A 81 -16.11 3.31 2.83
CA LEU A 81 -15.80 2.07 2.11
C LEU A 81 -14.29 1.83 1.92
N GLU A 82 -13.44 2.64 2.57
CA GLU A 82 -11.97 2.56 2.49
C GLU A 82 -11.43 2.57 1.05
N LYS A 83 -12.09 3.31 0.16
CA LYS A 83 -11.66 3.42 -1.23
C LYS A 83 -10.33 4.15 -1.33
N LYS A 84 -9.57 3.82 -2.37
CA LYS A 84 -8.37 4.58 -2.77
C LYS A 84 -8.83 5.89 -3.40
N ILE A 85 -8.64 7.02 -2.72
CA ILE A 85 -9.11 8.34 -3.18
C ILE A 85 -7.93 9.24 -3.57
N ILE A 86 -8.04 9.86 -4.75
CA ILE A 86 -7.22 10.99 -5.17
C ILE A 86 -8.05 12.26 -4.98
N TYR A 87 -7.60 13.13 -4.07
CA TYR A 87 -8.29 14.38 -3.78
C TYR A 87 -7.79 15.50 -4.70
N LEU A 88 -8.71 16.16 -5.38
CA LEU A 88 -8.44 17.32 -6.23
C LEU A 88 -9.12 18.56 -5.65
N THR A 89 -8.50 19.72 -5.85
CA THR A 89 -9.15 21.01 -5.65
C THR A 89 -8.51 22.07 -6.53
N SER A 90 -9.28 23.07 -6.96
CA SER A 90 -8.74 24.24 -7.64
C SER A 90 -8.15 25.27 -6.65
N LYS A 91 -8.55 25.22 -5.39
CA LYS A 91 -8.10 26.17 -4.35
C LYS A 91 -7.89 25.46 -3.02
N SER A 92 -6.78 25.77 -2.36
CA SER A 92 -6.49 25.26 -1.01
C SER A 92 -7.51 25.70 0.04
N THR A 93 -8.18 26.84 -0.17
CA THR A 93 -9.23 27.37 0.72
C THR A 93 -10.49 26.52 0.72
N ASP A 94 -10.70 25.69 -0.30
CA ASP A 94 -11.89 24.84 -0.40
C ASP A 94 -11.75 23.54 0.40
N ILE A 95 -10.55 23.26 0.93
CA ILE A 95 -10.28 22.04 1.70
C ILE A 95 -10.82 22.20 3.13
N PRO A 96 -11.84 21.41 3.54
CA PRO A 96 -12.35 21.43 4.90
C PRO A 96 -11.28 20.99 5.90
N PHE A 97 -11.35 21.48 7.13
CA PHE A 97 -10.38 21.15 8.19
C PHE A 97 -10.15 19.65 8.33
N ASP A 98 -11.23 18.86 8.35
CA ASP A 98 -11.17 17.41 8.51
C ASP A 98 -10.48 16.70 7.35
N LEU A 99 -10.39 17.30 6.16
CA LEU A 99 -9.73 16.70 4.99
C LEU A 99 -8.31 17.23 4.75
N LYS A 100 -7.83 18.21 5.52
CA LYS A 100 -6.51 18.84 5.31
C LYS A 100 -5.33 17.89 5.47
N HIS A 101 -5.51 16.80 6.22
CA HIS A 101 -4.46 15.82 6.48
C HIS A 101 -4.21 14.88 5.27
N PHE A 102 -5.15 14.82 4.32
CA PHE A 102 -4.94 14.13 3.06
C PHE A 102 -4.05 14.94 2.13
N ARG A 103 -3.36 14.26 1.21
CA ARG A 103 -2.67 14.93 0.11
C ARG A 103 -3.68 15.33 -0.95
N HIS A 104 -3.64 16.59 -1.37
CA HIS A 104 -4.49 17.14 -2.42
C HIS A 104 -3.66 17.54 -3.64
N ILE A 105 -4.17 17.29 -4.83
CA ILE A 105 -3.68 17.92 -6.05
C ILE A 105 -4.41 19.25 -6.17
N ILE A 106 -3.68 20.34 -5.93
CA ILE A 106 -4.17 21.69 -6.18
C ILE A 106 -3.87 22.04 -7.64
N TYR A 107 -4.88 22.39 -8.43
CA TYR A 107 -4.74 22.68 -9.85
C TYR A 107 -5.29 24.05 -10.25
N ASP A 108 -4.84 24.58 -11.39
CA ASP A 108 -5.41 25.79 -11.98
C ASP A 108 -6.49 25.39 -13.00
N LYS A 109 -7.70 25.94 -12.85
CA LYS A 109 -8.80 25.70 -13.80
C LYS A 109 -8.46 26.17 -15.23
N ASN A 110 -7.54 27.14 -15.36
CA ASN A 110 -7.11 27.69 -16.65
C ASN A 110 -5.88 26.97 -17.24
N ASP A 111 -5.14 26.20 -16.43
CA ASP A 111 -4.00 25.40 -16.88
C ASP A 111 -3.98 24.02 -16.19
N ILE A 112 -4.49 23.04 -16.93
CA ILE A 112 -4.61 21.65 -16.48
C ILE A 112 -3.30 20.85 -16.59
N SER A 113 -2.20 21.46 -17.03
CA SER A 113 -0.92 20.73 -17.24
C SER A 113 -0.42 20.12 -15.93
N GLN A 114 -0.50 20.87 -14.82
CA GLN A 114 -0.12 20.36 -13.51
C GLN A 114 -1.08 19.29 -12.98
N LEU A 115 -2.38 19.42 -13.27
CA LEU A 115 -3.36 18.40 -12.92
C LEU A 115 -2.98 17.06 -13.57
N LYS A 116 -2.75 17.04 -14.89
CA LYS A 116 -2.35 15.84 -15.63
C LYS A 116 -1.11 15.19 -15.05
N GLN A 117 -0.04 15.95 -14.87
CA GLN A 117 1.24 15.43 -14.40
C GLN A 117 1.12 14.79 -13.01
N ARG A 118 0.44 15.47 -12.08
CA ARG A 118 0.28 14.99 -10.70
C ARG A 118 -0.70 13.83 -10.62
N LEU A 119 -1.80 13.91 -11.37
CA LEU A 119 -2.81 12.86 -11.42
C LEU A 119 -2.25 11.57 -12.03
N GLU A 120 -1.46 11.67 -13.10
CA GLU A 120 -0.79 10.53 -13.73
C GLU A 120 0.12 9.81 -12.71
N LYS A 121 0.93 10.57 -11.97
CA LYS A 121 1.81 10.01 -10.93
C LYS A 121 1.02 9.28 -9.85
N ASP A 122 -0.05 9.89 -9.35
CA ASP A 122 -0.86 9.31 -8.28
C ASP A 122 -1.68 8.11 -8.78
N LEU A 123 -2.17 8.12 -10.02
CA LEU A 123 -2.84 6.97 -10.63
C LEU A 123 -1.89 5.81 -10.84
N VAL A 124 -0.70 6.01 -11.41
CA VAL A 124 0.31 4.94 -11.58
C VAL A 124 0.60 4.28 -10.23
N PHE A 125 0.82 5.09 -9.19
CA PHE A 125 1.02 4.60 -7.83
C PHE A 125 -0.12 3.70 -7.35
N TYR A 126 -1.39 4.13 -7.49
CA TYR A 126 -2.52 3.33 -7.03
C TYR A 126 -2.78 2.11 -7.91
N LEU A 127 -2.51 2.18 -9.22
CA LEU A 127 -2.64 1.09 -10.17
C LEU A 127 -1.65 -0.04 -9.86
N ASP A 128 -0.40 0.30 -9.57
CA ASP A 128 0.64 -0.66 -9.18
C ASP A 128 0.34 -1.33 -7.83
N ASN A 129 -0.59 -0.77 -7.05
CA ASN A 129 -0.92 -1.22 -5.70
C ASN A 129 -2.43 -1.52 -5.51
N LEU A 130 -3.17 -1.88 -6.57
CA LEU A 130 -4.62 -2.13 -6.49
C LEU A 130 -4.98 -3.25 -5.49
N GLY A 131 -4.15 -4.29 -5.42
CA GLY A 131 -4.35 -5.42 -4.52
C GLY A 131 -4.10 -5.13 -3.04
N LYS A 132 -3.56 -3.95 -2.71
CA LYS A 132 -3.24 -3.56 -1.34
C LYS A 132 -4.38 -2.77 -0.70
N SER A 133 -4.68 -3.06 0.56
CA SER A 133 -5.58 -2.28 1.39
C SER A 133 -5.04 -0.86 1.64
N ALA A 134 -5.93 0.04 2.07
CA ALA A 134 -5.54 1.39 2.48
C ALA A 134 -4.52 1.34 3.63
N ASP A 135 -4.67 0.37 4.52
CA ASP A 135 -3.77 0.17 5.65
C ASP A 135 -2.40 -0.36 5.20
N GLU A 136 -2.31 -1.29 4.27
CA GLU A 136 -1.03 -1.71 3.68
C GLU A 136 -0.31 -0.54 2.99
N LEU A 137 -1.04 0.31 2.27
CA LEU A 137 -0.49 1.52 1.66
C LEU A 137 -0.02 2.56 2.69
N LYS A 138 -0.75 2.74 3.80
CA LYS A 138 -0.35 3.62 4.91
C LYS A 138 0.91 3.11 5.60
N PHE A 139 0.99 1.79 5.83
CA PHE A 139 2.18 1.17 6.39
C PHE A 139 3.36 1.37 5.44
N GLY A 140 3.13 1.12 4.15
CA GLY A 140 3.96 1.59 3.06
C GLY A 140 5.24 0.78 2.86
N LEU A 141 5.26 -0.45 3.37
CA LEU A 141 6.37 -1.39 3.24
C LEU A 141 5.86 -2.75 2.76
N ASN A 142 6.51 -3.26 1.74
CA ASN A 142 6.42 -4.65 1.31
C ASN A 142 7.59 -5.42 1.91
N LEU A 143 7.33 -6.66 2.36
CA LEU A 143 8.38 -7.55 2.86
C LEU A 143 8.43 -8.79 1.98
N TYR A 144 9.64 -9.20 1.61
CA TYR A 144 9.88 -10.40 0.84
C TYR A 144 10.87 -11.30 1.55
N ILE A 145 10.60 -12.60 1.57
CA ILE A 145 11.60 -13.61 1.92
C ILE A 145 11.90 -14.41 0.66
N LEU A 146 13.19 -14.55 0.33
CA LEU A 146 13.64 -15.28 -0.87
C LEU A 146 12.91 -14.81 -2.16
N GLY A 147 12.59 -13.51 -2.24
CA GLY A 147 11.88 -12.89 -3.37
C GLY A 147 10.36 -13.10 -3.39
N GLN A 148 9.79 -13.83 -2.43
CA GLN A 148 8.35 -14.03 -2.32
C GLN A 148 7.72 -13.01 -1.36
N LEU A 149 6.70 -12.28 -1.83
CA LEU A 149 5.98 -11.28 -1.04
C LEU A 149 5.26 -11.97 0.14
N LEU A 150 5.46 -11.42 1.34
CA LEU A 150 4.76 -11.86 2.54
C LEU A 150 3.36 -11.24 2.58
N ALA A 151 2.36 -12.05 2.88
CA ALA A 151 0.98 -11.61 3.06
C ALA A 151 0.64 -11.50 4.56
N GLU A 152 -0.04 -10.42 4.96
CA GLU A 152 -0.62 -10.32 6.29
C GLU A 152 -1.81 -11.29 6.43
N GLU A 153 -2.06 -11.77 7.65
CA GLU A 153 -3.16 -12.69 8.01
C GLU A 153 -3.14 -14.10 7.37
N GLN A 154 -2.34 -14.30 6.33
CA GLN A 154 -2.14 -15.58 5.67
C GLN A 154 -0.77 -16.16 5.99
N VAL A 155 -0.70 -17.49 6.00
CA VAL A 155 0.57 -18.19 6.12
C VAL A 155 1.26 -18.18 4.76
N THR A 156 2.44 -17.56 4.70
CA THR A 156 3.28 -17.59 3.49
C THR A 156 4.10 -18.87 3.50
N GLU A 157 3.81 -19.77 2.57
CA GLU A 157 4.54 -21.02 2.37
C GLU A 157 5.76 -20.78 1.47
N ILE A 158 6.95 -21.07 1.97
CA ILE A 158 8.24 -20.86 1.30
C ILE A 158 8.96 -22.19 1.18
N PHE A 159 9.24 -22.60 -0.06
CA PHE A 159 9.94 -23.85 -0.33
C PHE A 159 11.44 -23.60 -0.43
N LEU A 160 12.20 -24.12 0.53
CA LEU A 160 13.65 -24.00 0.55
C LEU A 160 14.28 -24.92 -0.51
N ALA A 161 15.15 -24.35 -1.35
CA ALA A 161 16.01 -25.14 -2.22
C ALA A 161 17.18 -25.73 -1.41
N LYS A 162 17.74 -26.86 -1.86
CA LYS A 162 18.83 -27.58 -1.17
C LYS A 162 20.08 -26.74 -0.86
N ASN A 163 20.28 -25.63 -1.56
CA ASN A 163 21.48 -24.80 -1.48
C ASN A 163 21.23 -23.44 -0.81
N VAL A 164 20.07 -23.21 -0.18
CA VAL A 164 19.82 -21.98 0.56
C VAL A 164 20.55 -22.05 1.90
N ASP A 165 21.57 -21.21 2.06
CA ASP A 165 22.34 -21.09 3.30
C ASP A 165 21.96 -19.84 4.11
N GLN A 166 21.13 -18.97 3.56
CA GLN A 166 20.69 -17.71 4.17
C GLN A 166 19.22 -17.42 3.90
N ILE A 167 18.55 -16.78 4.85
CA ILE A 167 17.19 -16.27 4.68
C ILE A 167 17.26 -14.74 4.51
N PRO A 168 17.29 -14.22 3.27
CA PRO A 168 17.23 -12.79 3.02
C PRO A 168 15.80 -12.28 3.24
N LEU A 169 15.68 -11.20 4.01
CA LEU A 169 14.52 -10.34 4.10
C LEU A 169 14.77 -9.08 3.28
N THR A 170 14.03 -8.93 2.19
CA THR A 170 14.00 -7.69 1.43
C THR A 170 12.82 -6.85 1.89
N ILE A 171 13.07 -5.58 2.22
CA ILE A 171 12.06 -4.59 2.56
C ILE A 171 12.01 -3.60 1.42
N GLU A 172 10.84 -3.45 0.82
CA GLU A 172 10.60 -2.49 -0.25
C GLU A 172 9.71 -1.36 0.29
N ASN A 173 10.19 -0.13 0.15
CA ASN A 173 9.44 1.06 0.51
C ASN A 173 8.53 1.49 -0.64
N ILE A 174 7.28 1.08 -0.55
CA ILE A 174 6.23 1.44 -1.49
C ILE A 174 5.50 2.72 -1.09
N SER A 175 5.84 3.37 0.02
CA SER A 175 5.13 4.57 0.48
C SER A 175 5.47 5.82 -0.33
N GLY A 176 6.63 5.82 -1.01
CA GLY A 176 7.21 7.00 -1.63
C GLY A 176 7.68 8.09 -0.65
N LYS A 177 7.65 7.81 0.67
CA LYS A 177 8.11 8.71 1.74
C LYS A 177 9.43 8.22 2.31
N VAL A 178 10.24 9.15 2.82
CA VAL A 178 11.42 8.82 3.61
C VAL A 178 10.96 8.23 4.95
N ILE A 179 11.45 7.05 5.30
CA ILE A 179 11.21 6.43 6.61
C ILE A 179 12.29 6.98 7.56
N PRO A 180 11.92 7.63 8.68
CA PRO A 180 12.89 8.23 9.58
C PRO A 180 13.87 7.20 10.15
N GLU A 181 15.11 7.62 10.38
CA GLU A 181 16.11 6.82 11.07
C GLU A 181 15.59 6.36 12.45
N GLU A 182 15.96 5.14 12.83
CA GLU A 182 15.56 4.50 14.10
C GLU A 182 14.06 4.31 14.32
N SER A 183 13.22 4.60 13.31
CA SER A 183 11.78 4.38 13.42
C SER A 183 11.36 2.95 13.13
N MET A 184 12.29 2.07 12.76
CA MET A 184 12.01 0.70 12.36
C MET A 184 12.61 -0.33 13.34
N GLN A 185 11.77 -1.29 13.74
CA GLN A 185 12.17 -2.48 14.48
C GLN A 185 11.63 -3.73 13.78
N ILE A 186 12.46 -4.76 13.68
CA ILE A 186 12.05 -6.07 13.14
C ILE A 186 12.30 -7.12 14.22
N SER A 187 11.28 -7.93 14.49
CA SER A 187 11.41 -9.07 15.38
C SER A 187 11.02 -10.36 14.67
N LEU A 188 11.83 -11.40 14.85
CA LEU A 188 11.58 -12.74 14.35
C LEU A 188 11.46 -13.69 15.54
N HIS A 189 10.41 -14.51 15.59
CA HIS A 189 10.22 -15.49 16.66
C HIS A 189 9.74 -16.85 16.13
N GLY A 190 10.19 -17.93 16.78
CA GLY A 190 9.83 -19.31 16.43
C GLY A 190 10.72 -20.31 17.18
N ASN A 191 10.67 -21.59 16.82
CA ASN A 191 11.61 -22.58 17.38
C ASN A 191 12.99 -22.45 16.71
N LEU A 192 13.63 -21.30 16.88
CA LEU A 192 14.86 -20.93 16.16
C LEU A 192 16.11 -21.60 16.75
N LYS A 193 16.10 -21.97 18.02
CA LYS A 193 17.30 -22.52 18.70
C LYS A 193 17.67 -23.91 18.18
N ASP A 194 16.67 -24.73 17.90
CA ASP A 194 16.86 -26.09 17.39
C ASP A 194 17.27 -26.08 15.90
N HIS A 195 16.89 -25.03 15.17
CA HIS A 195 17.04 -24.95 13.72
C HIS A 195 18.12 -23.99 13.22
N PHE A 196 18.64 -23.08 14.06
CA PHE A 196 19.60 -22.05 13.66
C PHE A 196 20.67 -21.82 14.75
N PRO A 197 21.57 -22.79 14.99
CA PRO A 197 22.53 -22.74 16.10
C PRO A 197 23.62 -21.66 15.94
N ASN A 198 23.79 -21.09 14.74
CA ASN A 198 24.86 -20.14 14.38
C ASN A 198 24.33 -18.79 13.87
N LEU A 199 23.33 -18.22 14.55
CA LEU A 199 22.86 -16.86 14.29
C LEU A 199 23.98 -15.87 14.62
N GLN A 200 24.62 -15.34 13.58
CA GLN A 200 25.66 -14.31 13.70
C GLN A 200 25.11 -12.92 13.39
N GLU A 201 25.73 -11.93 14.04
CA GLU A 201 25.55 -10.48 13.89
C GLU A 201 25.20 -10.01 12.45
N PRO A 202 24.38 -8.95 12.30
CA PRO A 202 23.92 -8.05 13.35
C PRO A 202 22.51 -8.44 13.83
N LEU A 203 22.40 -9.33 14.81
CA LEU A 203 21.13 -9.70 15.41
C LEU A 203 21.14 -9.25 16.87
N LYS A 204 20.60 -8.05 17.11
CA LYS A 204 20.42 -7.52 18.45
C LYS A 204 19.35 -8.34 19.20
N ARG A 205 19.63 -8.56 20.49
CA ARG A 205 18.81 -9.17 21.55
C ARG A 205 18.08 -10.49 21.22
N VAL A 206 18.66 -11.59 21.72
CA VAL A 206 17.97 -12.87 21.88
C VAL A 206 17.01 -12.78 23.07
N PHE A 207 15.75 -13.13 22.86
CA PHE A 207 14.76 -13.27 23.95
C PHE A 207 14.06 -14.62 23.87
N VAL A 208 13.46 -15.04 24.98
CA VAL A 208 12.67 -16.26 25.06
C VAL A 208 11.23 -15.86 25.41
N ASP A 209 10.26 -16.31 24.62
CA ASP A 209 8.85 -16.03 24.88
C ASP A 209 8.26 -16.94 25.97
N SER A 210 6.99 -16.71 26.35
CA SER A 210 6.29 -17.51 27.36
C SER A 210 6.06 -18.98 26.97
N LYS A 211 6.29 -19.33 25.70
CA LYS A 211 6.20 -20.69 25.16
C LYS A 211 7.59 -21.32 24.94
N MET A 212 8.66 -20.71 25.49
CA MET A 212 10.05 -21.12 25.36
C MET A 212 10.62 -21.03 23.93
N ASN A 213 9.94 -20.33 23.02
CA ASN A 213 10.48 -20.05 21.70
C ASN A 213 11.57 -19.00 21.78
N VAL A 214 12.57 -19.11 20.92
CA VAL A 214 13.65 -18.12 20.84
C VAL A 214 13.30 -17.09 19.77
N GLY A 215 13.44 -15.82 20.10
CA GLY A 215 13.25 -14.70 19.18
C GLY A 215 14.46 -13.77 19.13
N PHE A 216 14.54 -13.01 18.04
CA PHE A 216 15.58 -12.03 17.77
C PHE A 216 14.90 -10.71 17.40
N SER A 217 15.50 -9.58 17.77
CA SER A 217 14.94 -8.26 17.46
C SER A 217 16.01 -7.26 17.08
N VAL A 218 16.02 -6.85 15.82
CA VAL A 218 16.87 -5.75 15.39
C VAL A 218 16.13 -4.43 15.62
N ASN A 219 16.64 -3.65 16.57
CA ASN A 219 16.13 -2.33 16.89
C ASN A 219 16.96 -1.26 16.18
N ASN A 220 16.33 -0.12 15.94
CA ASN A 220 16.93 1.06 15.33
C ASN A 220 17.57 0.72 13.98
N LEU A 221 16.85 -0.03 13.15
CA LEU A 221 17.26 -0.19 11.76
C LEU A 221 17.24 1.20 11.12
N THR A 222 18.36 1.57 10.53
CA THR A 222 18.49 2.74 9.66
C THR A 222 18.53 2.23 8.24
N PRO A 223 17.36 1.90 7.64
CA PRO A 223 17.35 1.50 6.25
C PRO A 223 17.79 2.68 5.39
N HIS A 224 18.99 2.57 4.84
CA HIS A 224 19.47 3.46 3.81
C HIS A 224 18.89 2.95 2.50
N PHE A 225 17.61 3.26 2.26
CA PHE A 225 16.93 3.05 0.98
C PHE A 225 17.60 3.88 -0.13
N ASN A 226 18.84 3.50 -0.50
CA ASN A 226 19.57 4.05 -1.64
C ASN A 226 18.85 3.70 -2.94
N GLU A 227 18.05 2.62 -2.93
CA GLU A 227 17.03 2.24 -3.90
C GLU A 227 15.69 2.00 -3.17
N ALA A 228 14.58 1.80 -3.89
CA ALA A 228 13.26 1.56 -3.29
C ALA A 228 13.17 0.27 -2.43
N HIS A 229 14.26 -0.48 -2.30
CA HIS A 229 14.36 -1.70 -1.52
C HIS A 229 15.71 -1.85 -0.82
N GLU A 230 15.74 -2.60 0.28
CA GLU A 230 16.94 -2.96 1.04
C GLU A 230 16.83 -4.40 1.52
N THR A 231 17.94 -5.15 1.53
CA THR A 231 17.94 -6.58 1.92
C THR A 231 18.80 -6.82 3.14
N TYR A 232 18.21 -7.49 4.14
CA TYR A 232 18.83 -7.92 5.38
C TYR A 232 18.96 -9.45 5.41
N ILE A 233 20.07 -9.98 5.89
CA ILE A 233 20.21 -11.43 6.11
C ILE A 233 19.67 -11.73 7.51
N LEU A 234 18.52 -12.40 7.62
CA LEU A 234 17.89 -12.71 8.90
C LEU A 234 18.64 -13.80 9.66
N CYS A 235 19.08 -14.85 8.98
CA CYS A 235 19.83 -15.94 9.59
C CYS A 235 20.60 -16.75 8.53
N LYS A 236 21.61 -17.48 9.01
CA LYS A 236 22.25 -18.56 8.25
C LYS A 236 21.54 -19.88 8.58
N ILE A 237 21.16 -20.62 7.55
CA ILE A 237 20.51 -21.91 7.67
C ILE A 237 21.59 -23.00 7.82
N PRO A 238 21.58 -23.84 8.87
CA PRO A 238 22.47 -25.00 8.93
C PRO A 238 22.10 -26.00 7.82
N GLN A 239 23.11 -26.56 7.13
CA GLN A 239 22.93 -27.44 5.97
C GLN A 239 22.32 -28.83 6.27
N THR A 240 21.72 -29.04 7.44
CA THR A 240 21.22 -30.35 7.90
C THR A 240 19.73 -30.31 8.19
N ASN A 241 18.99 -31.29 7.64
CA ASN A 241 17.58 -31.63 7.88
C ASN A 241 16.77 -30.57 8.62
N ILE A 242 16.28 -29.61 7.86
CA ILE A 242 15.31 -28.65 8.36
C ILE A 242 13.96 -29.33 8.24
N ASP A 243 13.34 -29.67 9.36
CA ASP A 243 11.90 -29.98 9.37
C ASP A 243 11.11 -28.72 8.98
N ASP A 244 9.79 -28.83 8.77
CA ASP A 244 8.98 -27.64 8.49
C ASP A 244 9.11 -26.61 9.64
N ILE A 245 9.64 -25.41 9.34
CA ILE A 245 9.84 -24.33 10.32
C ILE A 245 8.76 -23.29 10.14
N THR A 246 8.00 -23.00 11.19
CA THR A 246 7.15 -21.80 11.25
C THR A 246 7.88 -20.66 11.95
N LEU A 247 8.05 -19.55 11.25
CA LEU A 247 8.55 -18.29 11.79
C LEU A 247 7.47 -17.23 11.77
N HIS A 248 7.48 -16.39 12.79
CA HIS A 248 6.65 -15.21 12.86
C HIS A 248 7.53 -13.97 12.82
N LEU A 249 7.28 -13.13 11.82
CA LEU A 249 7.99 -11.88 11.63
C LEU A 249 7.06 -10.74 12.01
N SER A 250 7.52 -9.84 12.86
CA SER A 250 6.85 -8.55 13.09
C SER A 250 7.77 -7.42 12.66
N ILE A 251 7.18 -6.41 12.03
CA ILE A 251 7.84 -5.15 11.71
C ILE A 251 7.06 -4.01 12.33
N TYR A 252 7.77 -3.10 12.97
CA TYR A 252 7.22 -1.93 13.64
C TYR A 252 7.79 -0.69 12.97
N THR A 253 6.92 0.25 12.67
CA THR A 253 7.28 1.60 12.22
C THR A 253 6.45 2.63 12.97
N ASN A 254 6.76 3.91 12.77
CA ASN A 254 5.87 5.00 13.21
C ASN A 254 4.46 4.92 12.58
N ASN A 255 4.30 4.19 11.47
CA ASN A 255 3.02 3.99 10.79
C ASN A 255 2.24 2.78 11.35
N GLY A 256 2.79 2.05 12.32
CA GLY A 256 2.12 0.94 12.99
C GLY A 256 2.95 -0.35 13.01
N LYS A 257 2.29 -1.47 13.31
CA LYS A 257 2.89 -2.80 13.40
C LYS A 257 2.25 -3.75 12.39
N ARG A 258 3.06 -4.50 11.65
CA ARG A 258 2.61 -5.66 10.85
C ARG A 258 3.17 -6.96 11.36
N ASN A 259 2.41 -8.04 11.15
CA ASN A 259 2.78 -9.40 11.53
C ASN A 259 2.62 -10.33 10.32
N TYR A 260 3.58 -11.21 10.14
CA TYR A 260 3.61 -12.18 9.06
C TYR A 260 3.91 -13.56 9.65
N THR A 261 3.23 -14.58 9.14
CA THR A 261 3.52 -15.99 9.49
C THR A 261 4.08 -16.69 8.27
N ILE A 262 5.22 -17.34 8.43
CA ILE A 262 6.02 -17.88 7.36
C ILE A 262 6.29 -19.34 7.67
N ASN A 263 5.90 -20.23 6.78
CA ASN A 263 6.23 -21.65 6.86
C ASN A 263 7.33 -21.97 5.85
N PHE A 264 8.50 -22.35 6.34
CA PHE A 264 9.55 -22.90 5.50
C PHE A 264 9.35 -24.40 5.38
N LYS A 265 9.17 -24.87 4.15
CA LYS A 265 9.09 -26.30 3.82
C LYS A 265 10.32 -26.71 3.06
N VAL A 266 10.92 -27.82 3.45
CA VAL A 266 11.98 -28.43 2.65
C VAL A 266 11.34 -29.29 1.58
N LYS A 267 11.71 -29.07 0.31
CA LYS A 267 11.35 -30.01 -0.74
C LYS A 267 12.10 -31.33 -0.50
N ASN A 268 11.40 -32.32 0.06
CA ASN A 268 11.83 -33.70 -0.02
C ASN A 268 11.88 -34.09 -1.51
N ALA A 269 13.05 -34.52 -1.94
CA ALA A 269 13.24 -35.07 -3.29
C ALA A 269 12.49 -36.40 -3.44
#